data_AF-A0A1Y2GLA9-F1
#
_entry.id   AF-A0A1Y2GLA9-F1
#
_cell.length_a   1.000
_cell.length_b   1.000
_cell.length_c   1.000
_cell.angle_alpha   90.00
_cell.angle_beta   90.00
_cell.angle_gamma   90.00
#
_symmetry.space_group_name_H-M   'P 1'
#
loop_
_entity.id
_entity.type
_entity.pdbx_description
1 polymer ?
#
loop_
_entity_poly.entity_id
_entity_poly.type
_entity_poly.pdbx_seq_one_letter_code
_entity_poly.pdbx_strand_id
1 'polypeptide(L)'
;MFSRDCAELVKALGSFDFVCANKCLVRISKAHPTVGSICSRIIQCESLYSSMQFLKPKIFRREDHLYQLYSEIIADVEREIVAYHHVSIGLYSSSAEVLTAAAASEYSKTVGNIKARQGHLGGPSGNSSPIMNVSESSQPSIHQYIAGISNIVTKASDTSLGGGSSNNNNATIGSNASNIRTYINGNTYISGSNGQSSNQQGTVSGNHGYEEQSAADHVVLYTILRELCHLRIALIPVYRLLSQSTVEIDADSILPEVELALHAYEESVEAIESFQASVLGTGIGLEIRALKHGLLLNKSICEYDIQKSATNLHLARIALSEWKKISSEQEYADKTYHRPEETSWRLSIFGSSTSSSIPNAGSGSGAGAGAGRGMTGGTDEKSKAAPTSSVSWKSGKVNLQPNHLLWLSRWIASEKSKMTIYFMDILLEKEQAIGGDDRSLWANMDPDMHGMIRTFRKKAGAHSISFVYEISGGMRFSTLGLVSANMPYEPPTGLNSFPCIYSYPPDPPRDHWPNIISIMQGSVNILSQYRSQYFYDRKIGCTYYITRIDLHVSIVIIYLDKHPQPDVGAMDFLQLLASKLRHTDVLAAMRLD
;
A
#
# COMPACT_ATOMS: atom_id res chain seq x y z
N MET A 1 2.12 4.38 34.93
CA MET A 1 1.24 3.29 34.42
C MET A 1 0.45 3.77 33.20
N PHE A 2 -0.23 4.91 33.30
CA PHE A 2 -0.97 5.53 32.19
C PHE A 2 -0.16 5.70 30.89
N SER A 3 1.04 6.31 30.96
CA SER A 3 1.95 6.48 29.80
C SER A 3 2.21 5.18 29.03
N ARG A 4 2.39 4.05 29.75
CA ARG A 4 2.64 2.74 29.14
C ARG A 4 1.43 2.22 28.40
N ASP A 5 0.23 2.30 29.00
CA ASP A 5 -1.00 1.83 28.38
C ASP A 5 -1.34 2.65 27.12
N CYS A 6 -1.07 3.96 27.13
CA CYS A 6 -1.25 4.84 25.98
C CYS A 6 -0.26 4.49 24.85
N ALA A 7 1.01 4.25 25.18
CA ALA A 7 2.01 3.82 24.21
C ALA A 7 1.65 2.45 23.59
N GLU A 8 1.18 1.50 24.39
CA GLU A 8 0.70 0.20 23.92
C GLU A 8 -0.56 0.34 23.04
N LEU A 9 -1.48 1.25 23.37
CA LEU A 9 -2.65 1.56 22.54
C LEU A 9 -2.23 2.12 21.17
N VAL A 10 -1.37 3.14 21.13
CA VAL A 10 -0.88 3.75 19.87
C VAL A 10 -0.14 2.70 19.03
N LYS A 11 0.68 1.87 19.65
CA LYS A 11 1.37 0.74 19.01
C LYS A 11 0.37 -0.26 18.41
N ALA A 12 -0.66 -0.62 19.17
CA ALA A 12 -1.71 -1.55 18.72
C ALA A 12 -2.53 -0.98 17.55
N LEU A 13 -2.90 0.30 17.62
CA LEU A 13 -3.59 1.01 16.53
C LEU A 13 -2.75 1.02 15.25
N GLY A 14 -1.46 1.37 15.34
CA GLY A 14 -0.57 1.41 14.18
C GLY A 14 -0.32 0.05 13.51
N SER A 15 -0.53 -1.02 14.28
CA SER A 15 -0.40 -2.41 13.81
C SER A 15 -1.74 -3.02 13.43
N PHE A 16 -2.82 -2.25 13.52
CA PHE A 16 -4.21 -2.70 13.33
C PHE A 16 -4.60 -3.90 14.22
N ASP A 17 -3.96 -4.06 15.38
CA ASP A 17 -4.34 -5.07 16.37
C ASP A 17 -5.44 -4.51 17.28
N PHE A 18 -6.67 -4.50 16.76
CA PHE A 18 -7.82 -3.98 17.49
C PHE A 18 -8.14 -4.77 18.75
N VAL A 19 -7.74 -6.04 18.83
CA VAL A 19 -7.94 -6.84 20.05
C VAL A 19 -7.01 -6.33 21.16
N CYS A 20 -5.74 -6.10 20.84
CA CYS A 20 -4.80 -5.48 21.78
C CYS A 20 -5.20 -4.04 22.14
N ALA A 21 -5.64 -3.25 21.15
CA ALA A 21 -6.11 -1.88 21.38
C ALA A 21 -7.29 -1.84 22.37
N ASN A 22 -8.26 -2.75 22.22
CA ASN A 22 -9.40 -2.86 23.15
C ASN A 22 -8.98 -3.28 24.57
N LYS A 23 -7.96 -4.13 24.72
CA LYS A 23 -7.42 -4.46 26.05
C LYS A 23 -6.78 -3.25 26.73
N CYS A 24 -5.99 -2.47 25.99
CA CYS A 24 -5.40 -1.23 26.49
C CYS A 24 -6.50 -0.23 26.86
N LEU A 25 -7.54 -0.12 26.03
CA LEU A 25 -8.70 0.74 26.27
C LEU A 25 -9.39 0.43 27.61
N VAL A 26 -9.58 -0.84 28.00
CA VAL A 26 -10.21 -1.17 29.29
C VAL A 26 -9.39 -0.63 30.47
N ARG A 27 -8.05 -0.71 30.39
CA ARG A 27 -7.15 -0.19 31.44
C ARG A 27 -7.20 1.34 31.48
N ILE A 28 -7.14 1.99 30.31
CA ILE A 28 -7.22 3.45 30.16
C ILE A 28 -8.56 3.97 30.69
N SER A 29 -9.69 3.40 30.26
CA SER A 29 -11.04 3.84 30.65
C SER A 29 -11.29 3.76 32.16
N LYS A 30 -10.69 2.77 32.83
CA LYS A 30 -10.80 2.63 34.30
C LYS A 30 -10.08 3.76 35.03
N ALA A 31 -8.96 4.22 34.50
CA ALA A 31 -8.15 5.28 35.11
C ALA A 31 -8.63 6.69 34.68
N HIS A 32 -9.02 6.85 33.41
CA HIS A 32 -9.36 8.12 32.77
C HIS A 32 -10.58 7.93 31.82
N PRO A 33 -11.82 8.04 32.33
CA PRO A 33 -13.03 7.76 31.56
C PRO A 33 -13.18 8.59 30.27
N THR A 34 -12.81 9.89 30.30
CA THR A 34 -12.90 10.77 29.13
C THR A 34 -11.96 10.33 28.02
N VAL A 35 -10.69 10.05 28.35
CA VAL A 35 -9.69 9.52 27.40
C VAL A 35 -10.16 8.20 26.82
N GLY A 36 -10.70 7.32 27.68
CA GLY A 36 -11.28 6.05 27.27
C GLY A 36 -12.41 6.22 26.25
N SER A 37 -13.33 7.16 26.47
CA SER A 37 -14.42 7.45 25.53
C SER A 37 -13.91 7.86 24.15
N ILE A 38 -12.93 8.77 24.08
CA ILE A 38 -12.31 9.23 22.82
C ILE A 38 -11.60 8.06 22.12
N CYS A 39 -10.75 7.31 22.86
CA CYS A 39 -10.01 6.17 22.31
C CYS A 39 -10.95 5.08 21.77
N SER A 40 -12.07 4.82 22.44
CA SER A 40 -13.09 3.86 21.99
C SER A 40 -13.67 4.26 20.64
N ARG A 41 -13.97 5.54 20.44
CA ARG A 41 -14.49 6.05 19.16
C ARG A 41 -13.45 5.97 18.04
N ILE A 42 -12.18 6.24 18.36
CA ILE A 42 -11.08 6.10 17.39
C ILE A 42 -10.90 4.64 16.96
N ILE A 43 -10.89 3.69 17.89
CA ILE A 43 -10.81 2.25 17.57
C ILE A 43 -11.97 1.84 16.65
N GLN A 44 -13.18 2.36 16.91
CA GLN A 44 -14.34 2.12 16.05
C GLN A 44 -14.14 2.71 14.64
N CYS A 45 -13.65 3.95 14.54
CA CYS A 45 -13.39 4.60 13.25
C CYS A 45 -12.31 3.85 12.45
N GLU A 46 -11.17 3.50 13.08
CA GLU A 46 -10.11 2.72 12.45
C GLU A 46 -10.58 1.33 12.02
N SER A 47 -11.48 0.70 12.77
CA SER A 47 -12.10 -0.57 12.37
C SER A 47 -12.97 -0.42 11.11
N LEU A 48 -13.78 0.64 11.03
CA LEU A 48 -14.59 0.97 9.86
C LEU A 48 -13.72 1.33 8.64
N TYR A 49 -12.66 2.10 8.86
CA TYR A 49 -11.68 2.46 7.84
C TYR A 49 -10.95 1.22 7.32
N SER A 50 -10.41 0.42 8.22
CA SER A 50 -9.60 -0.75 7.88
C SER A 50 -10.38 -1.82 7.12
N SER A 51 -11.67 -1.93 7.40
CA SER A 51 -12.62 -2.80 6.71
C SER A 51 -13.23 -2.19 5.45
N MET A 52 -12.82 -0.98 5.07
CA MET A 52 -13.30 -0.21 3.92
C MET A 52 -14.84 0.00 3.90
N GLN A 53 -15.49 -0.04 5.07
CA GLN A 53 -16.95 0.05 5.15
C GLN A 53 -17.51 1.40 4.71
N PHE A 54 -16.67 2.44 4.66
CA PHE A 54 -17.04 3.78 4.19
C PHE A 54 -17.15 3.88 2.67
N LEU A 55 -16.67 2.88 1.92
CA LEU A 55 -16.80 2.79 0.46
C LEU A 55 -18.07 2.06 0.01
N LYS A 56 -18.78 1.41 0.94
CA LYS A 56 -19.94 0.58 0.61
C LYS A 56 -21.13 1.46 0.30
N PRO A 57 -21.80 1.27 -0.86
CA PRO A 57 -23.02 2.00 -1.18
C PRO A 57 -24.11 1.55 -0.21
N LYS A 58 -24.43 2.40 0.77
CA LYS A 58 -25.50 2.12 1.73
C LYS A 58 -26.65 3.09 1.51
N ILE A 59 -27.82 2.52 1.23
CA ILE A 59 -29.10 3.23 1.02
C ILE A 59 -29.44 4.17 2.20
N PHE A 60 -28.89 3.93 3.40
CA PHE A 60 -29.20 4.68 4.62
C PHE A 60 -28.01 5.34 5.32
N ARG A 61 -26.80 5.34 4.75
CA ARG A 61 -25.67 6.10 5.33
C ARG A 61 -25.41 7.34 4.48
N ARG A 62 -25.25 8.49 5.14
CA ARG A 62 -24.71 9.69 4.50
C ARG A 62 -23.33 9.35 3.95
N GLU A 63 -23.03 9.81 2.73
CA GLU A 63 -21.77 9.51 2.04
C GLU A 63 -20.55 9.87 2.90
N ASP A 64 -20.67 10.85 3.82
CA ASP A 64 -19.60 11.36 4.69
C ASP A 64 -19.63 10.92 6.17
N HIS A 65 -20.31 9.82 6.50
CA HIS A 65 -20.41 9.39 7.91
C HIS A 65 -19.04 9.19 8.60
N LEU A 66 -18.09 8.48 7.98
CA LEU A 66 -16.78 8.24 8.61
C LEU A 66 -15.97 9.54 8.74
N TYR A 67 -16.04 10.41 7.73
CA TYR A 67 -15.45 11.75 7.77
C TYR A 67 -16.00 12.54 8.97
N GLN A 68 -17.33 12.58 9.12
CA GLN A 68 -18.00 13.28 10.23
C GLN A 68 -17.55 12.75 11.60
N LEU A 69 -17.43 11.43 11.75
CA LEU A 69 -16.95 10.84 13.00
C LEU A 69 -15.53 11.29 13.36
N TYR A 70 -14.59 11.28 12.40
CA TYR A 70 -13.24 11.78 12.64
C TYR A 70 -13.23 13.28 12.97
N SER A 71 -14.03 14.10 12.28
CA SER A 71 -14.14 15.54 12.57
C SER A 71 -14.68 15.82 13.98
N GLU A 72 -15.69 15.08 14.42
CA GLU A 72 -16.21 15.19 15.78
C GLU A 72 -15.17 14.78 16.83
N ILE A 73 -14.41 13.71 16.57
CA ILE A 73 -13.32 13.27 17.45
C ILE A 73 -12.25 14.35 17.55
N ILE A 74 -11.85 14.98 16.44
CA ILE A 74 -10.88 16.09 16.45
C ILE A 74 -11.37 17.23 17.35
N ALA A 75 -12.63 17.66 17.20
CA ALA A 75 -13.19 18.72 18.03
C ALA A 75 -13.20 18.37 19.52
N ASP A 76 -13.41 17.10 19.87
CA ASP A 76 -13.39 16.63 21.25
C ASP A 76 -11.95 16.61 21.80
N VAL A 77 -11.01 16.10 21.01
CA VAL A 77 -9.58 16.06 21.31
C VAL A 77 -9.02 17.47 21.53
N GLU A 78 -9.38 18.44 20.69
CA GLU A 78 -8.95 19.83 20.83
C GLU A 78 -9.48 20.48 22.11
N ARG A 79 -10.74 20.23 22.48
CA ARG A 79 -11.30 20.72 23.75
C ARG A 79 -10.55 20.16 24.95
N GLU A 80 -10.19 18.88 24.91
CA GLU A 80 -9.41 18.25 25.96
C GLU A 80 -7.98 18.82 26.03
N ILE A 81 -7.30 19.00 24.89
CA ILE A 81 -5.97 19.62 24.85
C ILE A 81 -5.99 21.01 25.52
N VAL A 82 -6.99 21.84 25.22
CA VAL A 82 -7.15 23.16 25.85
C VAL A 82 -7.39 23.03 27.36
N ALA A 83 -8.24 22.10 27.79
CA ALA A 83 -8.50 21.86 29.21
C ALA A 83 -7.22 21.48 29.97
N TYR A 84 -6.39 20.60 29.42
CA TYR A 84 -5.11 20.21 30.03
C TYR A 84 -4.08 21.34 29.99
N HIS A 85 -4.06 22.19 28.95
CA HIS A 85 -3.19 23.38 28.94
C HIS A 85 -3.53 24.37 30.06
N HIS A 86 -4.81 24.57 30.37
CA HIS A 86 -5.21 25.41 31.50
C HIS A 86 -4.77 24.83 32.85
N VAL A 87 -4.77 23.50 32.99
CA VAL A 87 -4.24 22.83 34.19
C VAL A 87 -2.73 23.06 34.32
N SER A 88 -1.97 22.87 33.25
CA SER A 88 -0.52 23.13 33.26
C SER A 88 -0.21 24.58 33.57
N ILE A 89 -0.88 25.54 32.92
CA ILE A 89 -0.69 26.97 33.17
C ILE A 89 -1.09 27.34 34.61
N GLY A 90 -2.19 26.81 35.14
CA GLY A 90 -2.65 27.06 36.51
C GLY A 90 -1.69 26.58 37.59
N LEU A 91 -1.02 25.45 37.38
CA LEU A 91 0.00 24.91 38.28
C LEU A 91 1.28 25.76 38.29
N TYR A 92 1.70 26.26 37.11
CA TYR A 92 2.85 27.14 37.02
C TYR A 92 2.54 28.59 37.40
N SER A 93 1.34 29.10 37.17
CA SER A 93 0.96 30.48 37.55
C SER A 93 0.78 30.60 39.07
N SER A 94 0.29 29.56 39.74
CA SER A 94 0.27 29.48 41.21
C SER A 94 1.68 29.50 41.81
N SER A 95 2.65 28.83 41.20
CA SER A 95 4.07 28.92 41.61
C SER A 95 4.72 30.24 41.20
N ALA A 96 4.32 30.81 40.06
CA ALA A 96 4.83 32.08 39.56
C ALA A 96 4.32 33.27 40.37
N GLU A 97 3.10 33.25 40.94
CA GLU A 97 2.60 34.29 41.87
C GLU A 97 3.38 34.29 43.19
N VAL A 98 3.78 33.10 43.69
CA VAL A 98 4.65 32.98 44.87
C VAL A 98 6.07 33.47 44.56
N LEU A 99 6.60 33.18 43.37
CA LEU A 99 7.91 33.65 42.92
C LEU A 99 7.91 35.14 42.51
N THR A 100 6.82 35.69 41.98
CA THR A 100 6.69 37.13 41.66
C THR A 100 6.45 37.96 42.92
N ALA A 101 5.82 37.44 43.97
CA ALA A 101 5.79 38.10 45.28
C ALA A 101 7.20 38.17 45.91
N ALA A 102 8.00 37.11 45.78
CA ALA A 102 9.39 37.08 46.23
C ALA A 102 10.30 38.00 45.38
N ALA A 103 10.13 37.98 44.06
CA ALA A 103 10.87 38.83 43.13
C ALA A 103 10.46 40.31 43.21
N ALA A 104 9.20 40.65 43.53
CA ALA A 104 8.76 42.03 43.76
C ALA A 104 9.38 42.64 45.03
N SER A 105 9.61 41.82 46.06
CA SER A 105 10.36 42.19 47.28
C SER A 105 11.85 42.47 46.97
N GLU A 106 12.44 41.74 46.03
CA GLU A 106 13.83 41.95 45.59
C GLU A 106 13.98 43.12 44.59
N TYR A 107 13.02 43.27 43.66
CA TYR A 107 13.01 44.31 42.63
C TYR A 107 12.80 45.72 43.21
N SER A 108 12.10 45.85 44.34
CA SER A 108 12.01 47.11 45.09
C SER A 108 13.37 47.60 45.63
N LYS A 109 14.34 46.69 45.82
CA LYS A 109 15.72 47.05 46.20
C LYS A 109 16.61 47.43 45.01
N THR A 110 16.27 47.02 43.79
CA THR A 110 17.14 47.18 42.60
C THR A 110 16.72 48.34 41.68
N VAL A 111 15.44 48.74 41.69
CA VAL A 111 14.90 49.82 40.83
C VAL A 111 15.34 51.24 41.24
N GLY A 112 16.04 51.39 42.38
CA GLY A 112 16.72 52.65 42.72
C GLY A 112 17.87 53.04 41.79
N ASN A 113 18.42 52.11 40.98
CA ASN A 113 19.75 52.32 40.37
C ASN A 113 19.84 52.30 38.84
N ILE A 114 18.75 52.12 38.09
CA ILE A 114 18.85 52.04 36.62
C ILE A 114 17.80 52.94 35.96
N LYS A 115 17.96 54.24 36.18
CA LYS A 115 17.34 55.29 35.39
C LYS A 115 18.42 56.07 34.65
N ALA A 116 19.24 55.34 33.87
CA ALA A 116 20.18 55.94 32.94
C ALA A 116 20.36 55.02 31.73
N ARG A 117 20.14 55.60 30.55
CA ARG A 117 20.39 55.07 29.20
C ARG A 117 19.24 54.30 28.54
N GLN A 118 18.36 55.06 27.89
CA GLN A 118 17.71 54.66 26.66
C GLN A 118 18.01 55.68 25.56
N GLY A 119 18.26 55.18 24.36
CA GLY A 119 18.26 55.95 23.13
C GLY A 119 19.20 55.33 22.09
N HIS A 120 18.66 54.56 21.13
CA HIS A 120 18.41 55.04 19.77
C HIS A 120 17.99 53.87 18.85
N LEU A 121 16.94 54.11 18.07
CA LEU A 121 16.39 53.26 17.01
C LEU A 121 16.92 53.71 15.64
N GLY A 122 16.97 52.81 14.66
CA GLY A 122 17.09 53.21 13.25
C GLY A 122 17.39 52.10 12.22
N GLY A 123 16.33 51.40 11.77
CA GLY A 123 15.91 51.22 10.37
C GLY A 123 16.80 50.60 9.25
N PRO A 124 16.18 50.18 8.10
CA PRO A 124 16.57 48.96 7.35
C PRO A 124 16.79 49.13 5.82
N SER A 125 17.28 48.08 5.13
CA SER A 125 17.10 47.72 3.69
C SER A 125 18.13 46.61 3.34
N GLY A 126 18.04 45.72 2.34
CA GLY A 126 17.16 45.45 1.20
C GLY A 126 17.78 44.31 0.35
N ASN A 127 16.95 43.68 -0.50
CA ASN A 127 17.15 42.49 -1.37
C ASN A 127 18.44 42.38 -2.22
N SER A 128 18.85 41.14 -2.53
CA SER A 128 18.83 40.54 -3.90
C SER A 128 19.61 39.22 -4.01
N SER A 129 19.14 38.31 -4.88
CA SER A 129 19.76 37.01 -5.23
C SER A 129 20.35 37.05 -6.64
N PRO A 130 21.34 36.19 -6.98
CA PRO A 130 21.63 35.88 -8.38
C PRO A 130 21.63 34.39 -8.72
N ILE A 131 21.26 34.16 -9.98
CA ILE A 131 21.22 32.91 -10.75
C ILE A 131 22.63 32.56 -11.28
N MET A 132 23.01 31.28 -11.32
CA MET A 132 24.18 30.79 -12.06
C MET A 132 23.86 29.60 -12.97
N ASN A 133 24.35 29.71 -14.20
CA ASN A 133 24.52 28.66 -15.21
C ASN A 133 25.79 27.84 -14.93
N VAL A 134 25.75 26.52 -15.11
CA VAL A 134 26.97 25.70 -15.30
C VAL A 134 26.72 24.58 -16.33
N SER A 135 27.74 24.40 -17.15
CA SER A 135 27.94 23.56 -18.34
C SER A 135 28.07 22.06 -18.10
N GLU A 136 27.70 21.30 -19.15
CA GLU A 136 27.86 19.85 -19.32
C GLU A 136 29.32 19.39 -19.44
N SER A 137 29.69 18.33 -18.72
CA SER A 137 30.55 17.26 -19.24
C SER A 137 30.54 16.03 -18.32
N SER A 138 30.56 14.85 -18.94
CA SER A 138 30.70 13.49 -18.39
C SER A 138 29.50 12.88 -17.64
N GLN A 139 28.79 11.95 -18.30
CA GLN A 139 27.77 11.07 -17.71
C GLN A 139 28.29 9.61 -17.67
N PRO A 140 28.11 8.88 -16.55
CA PRO A 140 28.55 7.49 -16.40
C PRO A 140 27.56 6.46 -16.97
N SER A 141 28.02 5.24 -17.21
CA SER A 141 27.20 4.15 -17.78
C SER A 141 26.09 3.65 -16.82
N ILE A 142 24.99 3.16 -17.39
CA ILE A 142 23.78 2.66 -16.70
C ILE A 142 24.05 1.61 -15.60
N HIS A 143 25.13 0.83 -15.71
CA HIS A 143 25.53 -0.13 -14.67
C HIS A 143 26.04 0.53 -13.38
N GLN A 144 26.56 1.76 -13.44
CA GLN A 144 26.92 2.56 -12.26
C GLN A 144 25.71 3.27 -11.64
N TYR A 145 24.65 3.51 -12.42
CA TYR A 145 23.44 4.19 -11.95
C TYR A 145 22.57 3.28 -11.07
N ILE A 146 22.42 2.01 -11.44
CA ILE A 146 21.61 1.03 -10.68
C ILE A 146 22.34 0.58 -9.39
N ALA A 147 23.67 0.41 -9.43
CA ALA A 147 24.48 0.19 -8.23
C ALA A 147 24.59 1.46 -7.35
N GLY A 148 24.43 2.66 -7.94
CA GLY A 148 24.41 3.94 -7.26
C GLY A 148 23.14 4.20 -6.45
N ILE A 149 21.96 3.78 -6.95
CA ILE A 149 20.68 3.95 -6.24
C ILE A 149 20.65 3.18 -4.91
N SER A 150 21.27 1.99 -4.86
CA SER A 150 21.41 1.24 -3.60
C SER A 150 22.33 1.91 -2.57
N ASN A 151 23.22 2.81 -3.01
CA ASN A 151 24.18 3.54 -2.17
C ASN A 151 23.75 4.98 -1.84
N ILE A 152 22.84 5.57 -2.60
CA ILE A 152 22.28 6.91 -2.33
C ILE A 152 21.22 6.84 -1.22
N VAL A 153 20.44 5.76 -1.16
CA VAL A 153 19.42 5.56 -0.10
C VAL A 153 20.07 5.23 1.26
N THR A 154 21.31 4.74 1.30
CA THR A 154 22.07 4.52 2.55
C THR A 154 22.91 5.72 2.99
N LYS A 155 22.98 6.80 2.20
CA LYS A 155 23.76 8.02 2.54
C LYS A 155 22.94 9.29 2.75
N ALA A 156 21.61 9.20 2.69
CA ALA A 156 20.72 10.32 3.00
C ALA A 156 20.49 10.53 4.51
N SER A 157 21.27 9.87 5.38
CA SER A 157 21.17 9.98 6.83
C SER A 157 22.52 10.29 7.49
N ASP A 158 23.35 11.15 6.89
CA ASP A 158 24.44 11.83 7.60
C ASP A 158 25.07 12.95 6.74
N THR A 159 24.82 14.20 7.11
CA THR A 159 25.75 15.31 6.82
C THR A 159 25.90 16.21 8.03
N SER A 160 27.01 16.05 8.77
CA SER A 160 27.79 17.20 9.23
C SER A 160 29.29 16.85 9.40
N LEU A 161 30.10 17.59 8.61
CA LEU A 161 31.47 18.09 8.80
C LEU A 161 32.62 17.18 9.29
N GLY A 162 33.69 17.19 8.48
CA GLY A 162 35.08 17.07 8.96
C GLY A 162 35.96 16.15 8.12
N GLY A 163 36.79 16.74 7.24
CA GLY A 163 37.69 16.00 6.35
C GLY A 163 38.97 15.47 7.00
N GLY A 164 39.67 14.61 6.25
CA GLY A 164 41.14 14.49 6.35
C GLY A 164 41.73 13.09 6.53
N SER A 165 41.98 12.42 5.39
CA SER A 165 43.20 11.65 5.06
C SER A 165 43.43 10.19 5.53
N SER A 166 43.68 9.35 4.51
CA SER A 166 44.75 8.33 4.36
C SER A 166 44.48 6.83 4.58
N ASN A 167 44.67 6.10 3.47
CA ASN A 167 45.35 4.80 3.23
C ASN A 167 44.85 3.42 3.76
N ASN A 168 44.62 2.56 2.75
CA ASN A 168 45.05 1.16 2.51
C ASN A 168 44.54 -0.07 3.31
N ASN A 169 44.13 -1.05 2.47
CA ASN A 169 44.29 -2.51 2.51
C ASN A 169 43.30 -3.45 3.25
N ASN A 170 42.80 -4.41 2.45
CA ASN A 170 42.43 -5.82 2.72
C ASN A 170 41.99 -6.25 4.12
N ALA A 171 40.81 -6.87 4.23
CA ALA A 171 40.62 -8.27 4.65
C ALA A 171 39.15 -8.63 4.91
N THR A 172 38.95 -9.95 4.94
CA THR A 172 37.75 -10.80 4.92
C THR A 172 36.97 -10.90 6.26
N ILE A 173 35.71 -11.36 6.16
CA ILE A 173 34.83 -12.01 7.18
C ILE A 173 34.11 -11.10 8.20
N GLY A 174 32.79 -11.31 8.34
CA GLY A 174 32.09 -11.14 9.63
C GLY A 174 30.68 -10.57 9.55
N SER A 175 29.69 -11.44 9.35
CA SER A 175 28.28 -11.19 9.64
C SER A 175 28.07 -10.88 11.13
N ASN A 176 27.60 -9.67 11.46
CA ASN A 176 27.03 -9.37 12.77
C ASN A 176 25.83 -8.42 12.61
N ALA A 177 24.65 -8.92 12.99
CA ALA A 177 23.43 -8.16 13.11
C ALA A 177 23.47 -7.29 14.37
N SER A 178 23.40 -5.97 14.21
CA SER A 178 23.23 -5.02 15.31
C SER A 178 21.74 -4.76 15.54
N ASN A 179 21.28 -5.17 16.73
CA ASN A 179 19.98 -4.82 17.30
C ASN A 179 19.90 -3.31 17.53
N ILE A 180 19.01 -2.63 16.82
CA ILE A 180 18.60 -1.25 17.16
C ILE A 180 17.52 -1.37 18.26
N ARG A 181 17.92 -1.14 19.51
CA ARG A 181 16.99 -0.87 20.62
C ARG A 181 16.55 0.58 20.54
N THR A 182 15.29 0.81 20.22
CA THR A 182 14.64 2.11 20.38
C THR A 182 14.51 2.41 21.87
N TYR A 183 15.24 3.42 22.35
CA TYR A 183 15.10 3.95 23.71
C TYR A 183 13.85 4.82 23.77
N ILE A 184 12.80 4.31 24.42
CA ILE A 184 11.87 5.18 25.16
C ILE A 184 12.53 5.37 26.53
N ASN A 185 12.91 6.60 26.83
CA ASN A 185 13.67 6.95 28.03
C ASN A 185 12.78 6.74 29.28
N GLY A 186 12.87 5.55 29.88
CA GLY A 186 12.32 5.27 31.20
C GLY A 186 13.36 5.59 32.26
N ASN A 187 13.11 6.61 33.07
CA ASN A 187 13.95 6.96 34.22
C ASN A 187 14.16 5.74 35.13
N THR A 188 15.41 5.30 35.24
CA THR A 188 15.86 4.26 36.18
C THR A 188 15.88 4.82 37.61
N TYR A 189 15.08 4.22 38.50
CA TYR A 189 15.21 4.40 39.94
C TYR A 189 16.46 3.64 40.43
N ILE A 190 17.44 4.37 40.96
CA ILE A 190 18.56 3.80 41.71
C ILE A 190 18.07 3.50 43.13
N SER A 191 18.13 2.23 43.52
CA SER A 191 17.93 1.80 44.91
C SER A 191 19.26 1.77 45.66
N GLY A 192 19.30 2.50 46.78
CA GLY A 192 19.85 2.01 48.04
C GLY A 192 21.29 2.36 48.42
N SER A 193 21.44 3.22 49.43
CA SER A 193 22.35 2.94 50.55
C SER A 193 21.84 3.59 51.84
N ASN A 194 21.73 2.78 52.89
CA ASN A 194 21.26 3.11 54.23
C ASN A 194 22.06 4.22 54.92
N GLY A 195 21.35 5.14 55.56
CA GLY A 195 21.87 6.02 56.60
C GLY A 195 20.76 6.38 57.57
N GLN A 196 20.75 5.76 58.75
CA GLN A 196 19.89 6.14 59.86
C GLN A 196 20.36 7.48 60.44
N SER A 197 19.48 8.48 60.46
CA SER A 197 19.48 9.51 61.50
C SER A 197 18.11 10.17 61.59
N SER A 198 17.64 10.22 62.84
CA SER A 198 16.40 10.83 63.30
C SER A 198 16.42 12.35 63.17
N ASN A 199 15.42 12.93 62.50
CA ASN A 199 14.75 14.13 62.99
C ASN A 199 13.40 14.33 62.27
N GLN A 200 12.35 14.43 63.08
CA GLN A 200 11.00 14.81 62.66
C GLN A 200 10.95 16.30 62.33
N GLN A 201 10.67 16.64 61.08
CA GLN A 201 9.93 17.85 60.70
C GLN A 201 9.31 17.62 59.31
N GLY A 202 7.99 17.73 59.25
CA GLY A 202 7.18 17.29 58.11
C GLY A 202 7.34 18.16 56.87
N THR A 203 7.66 17.51 55.75
CA THR A 203 7.60 18.06 54.40
C THR A 203 6.55 17.30 53.60
N VAL A 204 5.36 17.91 53.46
CA VAL A 204 4.29 17.47 52.56
C VAL A 204 4.59 18.07 51.18
N SER A 205 5.45 17.44 50.38
CA SER A 205 5.77 17.92 49.03
C SER A 205 5.87 16.83 47.95
N GLY A 206 5.44 15.60 48.24
CA GLY A 206 5.66 14.45 47.35
C GLY A 206 4.62 14.17 46.26
N ASN A 207 3.45 14.84 46.23
CA ASN A 207 2.33 14.45 45.37
C ASN A 207 2.18 15.26 44.06
N HIS A 208 2.77 16.45 43.94
CA HIS A 208 2.53 17.30 42.77
C HIS A 208 3.17 16.80 41.47
N GLY A 209 4.32 16.12 41.53
CA GLY A 209 5.03 15.67 40.32
C GLY A 209 4.31 14.59 39.50
N TYR A 210 3.41 13.82 40.10
CA TYR A 210 2.68 12.75 39.39
C TYR A 210 1.52 13.28 38.54
N GLU A 211 0.86 14.36 38.97
CA GLU A 211 -0.25 14.97 38.23
C GLU A 211 0.25 15.71 36.99
N GLU A 212 1.38 16.40 37.10
CA GLU A 212 2.00 17.16 36.02
C GLU A 212 2.49 16.25 34.87
N GLN A 213 3.19 15.15 35.21
CA GLN A 213 3.62 14.17 34.21
C GLN A 213 2.42 13.51 33.52
N SER A 214 1.35 13.24 34.27
CA SER A 214 0.12 12.69 33.71
C SER A 214 -0.49 13.66 32.69
N ALA A 215 -0.60 14.95 33.00
CA ALA A 215 -1.15 15.95 32.06
C ALA A 215 -0.36 16.03 30.75
N ALA A 216 0.98 16.02 30.84
CA ALA A 216 1.84 16.01 29.65
C ALA A 216 1.61 14.76 28.78
N ASP A 217 1.51 13.57 29.38
CA ASP A 217 1.23 12.32 28.68
C ASP A 217 -0.12 12.37 27.94
N HIS A 218 -1.14 12.99 28.54
CA HIS A 218 -2.46 13.16 27.92
C HIS A 218 -2.39 14.06 26.69
N VAL A 219 -1.70 15.20 26.78
CA VAL A 219 -1.53 16.12 25.65
C VAL A 219 -0.81 15.42 24.50
N VAL A 220 0.24 14.66 24.76
CA VAL A 220 0.95 13.89 23.73
C VAL A 220 0.03 12.87 23.05
N LEU A 221 -0.71 12.07 23.83
CA LEU A 221 -1.67 11.11 23.28
C LEU A 221 -2.72 11.81 22.41
N TYR A 222 -3.35 12.86 22.93
CA TYR A 222 -4.37 13.61 22.19
C TYR A 222 -3.82 14.21 20.90
N THR A 223 -2.60 14.72 20.91
CA THR A 223 -1.97 15.26 19.70
C THR A 223 -1.76 14.15 18.66
N ILE A 224 -1.26 12.98 19.06
CA ILE A 224 -1.13 11.80 18.16
C ILE A 224 -2.48 11.38 17.58
N LEU A 225 -3.53 11.34 18.41
CA LEU A 225 -4.88 10.95 18.00
C LEU A 225 -5.51 11.99 17.05
N ARG A 226 -5.24 13.28 17.26
CA ARG A 226 -5.66 14.37 16.35
C ARG A 226 -5.03 14.19 14.97
N GLU A 227 -3.71 14.00 14.90
CA GLU A 227 -3.00 13.81 13.62
C GLU A 227 -3.48 12.56 12.87
N LEU A 228 -3.71 11.45 13.59
CA LEU A 228 -4.34 10.26 13.00
C LEU A 228 -5.66 10.61 12.30
N CYS A 229 -6.53 11.36 12.97
CA CYS A 229 -7.84 11.72 12.42
C CYS A 229 -7.70 12.61 11.17
N HIS A 230 -6.81 13.60 11.18
CA HIS A 230 -6.56 14.46 10.02
C HIS A 230 -6.05 13.66 8.82
N LEU A 231 -5.09 12.77 9.03
CA LEU A 231 -4.53 11.94 7.96
C LEU A 231 -5.55 10.97 7.38
N ARG A 232 -6.41 10.39 8.22
CA ARG A 232 -7.51 9.53 7.76
C ARG A 232 -8.54 10.31 6.96
N ILE A 233 -8.86 11.53 7.39
CA ILE A 233 -9.70 12.44 6.61
C ILE A 233 -9.10 12.70 5.23
N ALA A 234 -7.79 12.96 5.13
CA ALA A 234 -7.11 13.20 3.86
C ALA A 234 -7.06 11.95 2.95
N LEU A 235 -6.99 10.75 3.51
CA LEU A 235 -6.98 9.50 2.75
C LEU A 235 -8.37 9.04 2.25
N ILE A 236 -9.46 9.45 2.91
CA ILE A 236 -10.82 9.04 2.52
C ILE A 236 -11.14 9.42 1.05
N PRO A 237 -10.89 10.66 0.58
CA PRO A 237 -11.05 11.05 -0.83
C PRO A 237 -10.27 10.16 -1.81
N VAL A 238 -9.01 9.84 -1.51
CA VAL A 238 -8.16 8.95 -2.34
C VAL A 238 -8.85 7.60 -2.56
N TYR A 239 -9.26 6.95 -1.48
CA TYR A 239 -9.92 5.65 -1.54
C TYR A 239 -11.29 5.72 -2.23
N ARG A 240 -12.02 6.83 -2.08
CA ARG A 240 -13.29 7.05 -2.79
C ARG A 240 -13.09 7.17 -4.28
N LEU A 241 -12.15 8.00 -4.73
CA LEU A 241 -11.86 8.17 -6.16
C LEU A 241 -11.39 6.87 -6.80
N LEU A 242 -10.46 6.15 -6.15
CA LEU A 242 -10.07 4.79 -6.56
C LEU A 242 -11.28 3.87 -6.65
N SER A 243 -12.12 3.88 -5.61
CA SER A 243 -13.31 3.06 -5.62
C SER A 243 -14.27 3.45 -6.73
N GLN A 244 -14.29 4.68 -7.24
CA GLN A 244 -15.20 5.14 -8.29
C GLN A 244 -14.70 4.84 -9.71
N SER A 245 -13.40 4.53 -9.87
CA SER A 245 -12.82 4.05 -11.12
C SER A 245 -13.48 2.74 -11.57
N THR A 246 -14.41 2.83 -12.53
CA THR A 246 -15.17 1.67 -13.04
C THR A 246 -14.58 1.07 -14.31
N VAL A 247 -13.87 1.88 -15.07
CA VAL A 247 -13.29 1.50 -16.36
C VAL A 247 -11.78 1.58 -16.27
N GLU A 248 -11.23 2.75 -16.00
CA GLU A 248 -9.79 2.98 -15.87
C GLU A 248 -9.51 3.77 -14.59
N ILE A 249 -8.30 3.61 -14.05
CA ILE A 249 -7.83 4.39 -12.91
C ILE A 249 -7.40 5.75 -13.44
N ASP A 250 -8.11 6.81 -13.06
CA ASP A 250 -7.76 8.18 -13.39
C ASP A 250 -6.65 8.68 -12.45
N ALA A 251 -5.42 8.21 -12.70
CA ALA A 251 -4.27 8.53 -11.88
C ALA A 251 -4.01 10.05 -11.80
N ASP A 252 -4.34 10.81 -12.84
CA ASP A 252 -4.15 12.26 -12.88
C ASP A 252 -5.09 12.99 -11.93
N SER A 253 -6.33 12.50 -11.75
CA SER A 253 -7.25 13.03 -10.74
C SER A 253 -6.91 12.60 -9.31
N ILE A 254 -6.36 11.39 -9.12
CA ILE A 254 -6.17 10.80 -7.78
C ILE A 254 -4.82 11.21 -7.17
N LEU A 255 -3.76 11.32 -7.97
CA LEU A 255 -2.42 11.65 -7.47
C LEU A 255 -2.38 12.97 -6.66
N PRO A 256 -3.04 14.07 -7.08
CA PRO A 256 -3.09 15.29 -6.26
C PRO A 256 -3.62 15.07 -4.85
N GLU A 257 -4.67 14.26 -4.67
CA GLU A 257 -5.22 13.93 -3.35
C GLU A 257 -4.23 13.11 -2.50
N VAL A 258 -3.45 12.22 -3.15
CA VAL A 258 -2.39 11.47 -2.47
C VAL A 258 -1.23 12.37 -2.05
N GLU A 259 -0.84 13.33 -2.89
CA GLU A 259 0.20 14.31 -2.54
C GLU A 259 -0.26 15.24 -1.41
N LEU A 260 -1.54 15.63 -1.36
CA LEU A 260 -2.11 16.37 -0.23
C LEU A 260 -2.03 15.56 1.07
N ALA A 261 -2.37 14.26 1.02
CA ALA A 261 -2.25 13.38 2.18
C ALA A 261 -0.78 13.18 2.60
N LEU A 262 0.14 13.10 1.65
CA LEU A 262 1.58 12.99 1.92
C LEU A 262 2.13 14.28 2.57
N HIS A 263 1.76 15.44 2.06
CA HIS A 263 2.14 16.73 2.64
C HIS A 263 1.63 16.87 4.07
N ALA A 264 0.35 16.55 4.30
CA ALA A 264 -0.22 16.54 5.65
C ALA A 264 0.55 15.59 6.59
N TYR A 265 0.97 14.42 6.09
CA TYR A 265 1.79 13.48 6.85
C TYR A 265 3.18 14.06 7.19
N GLU A 266 3.84 14.72 6.25
CA GLU A 266 5.13 15.37 6.45
C GLU A 266 5.04 16.49 7.49
N GLU A 267 4.01 17.34 7.41
CA GLU A 267 3.72 18.37 8.43
C GLU A 267 3.48 17.78 9.83
N SER A 268 2.67 16.71 9.94
CA SER A 268 2.43 16.04 11.22
C SER A 268 3.70 15.44 11.82
N VAL A 269 4.59 14.90 10.99
CA VAL A 269 5.88 14.33 11.41
C VAL A 269 6.84 15.40 11.90
N GLU A 270 6.92 16.54 11.21
CA GLU A 270 7.74 17.68 11.64
C GLU A 270 7.23 18.29 12.95
N ALA A 271 5.91 18.36 13.13
CA ALA A 271 5.30 18.90 14.34
C ALA A 271 5.46 17.98 15.56
N ILE A 272 5.55 16.66 15.36
CA ILE A 272 5.51 15.66 16.44
C ILE A 272 6.51 14.53 16.16
N GLU A 273 7.73 14.69 16.66
CA GLU A 273 8.78 13.66 16.54
C GLU A 273 8.32 12.28 17.08
N SER A 274 7.53 12.28 18.16
CA SER A 274 6.97 11.05 18.74
C SER A 274 5.93 10.36 17.86
N PHE A 275 5.29 11.08 16.94
CA PHE A 275 4.36 10.52 15.96
C PHE A 275 5.10 9.70 14.92
N GLN A 276 6.22 10.23 14.38
CA GLN A 276 7.07 9.51 13.44
C GLN A 276 7.70 8.26 14.07
N ALA A 277 8.20 8.39 15.30
CA ALA A 277 8.77 7.27 16.05
C ALA A 277 7.74 6.19 16.43
N SER A 278 6.43 6.51 16.32
CA SER A 278 5.38 5.56 16.57
C SER A 278 5.14 4.63 15.39
N VAL A 279 4.71 3.40 15.70
CA VAL A 279 4.26 2.42 14.71
C VAL A 279 3.06 2.92 13.91
N LEU A 280 2.23 3.78 14.51
CA LEU A 280 1.07 4.39 13.87
C LEU A 280 1.45 5.36 12.76
N GLY A 281 2.29 6.35 13.07
CA GLY A 281 2.78 7.31 12.08
C GLY A 281 3.53 6.59 10.96
N THR A 282 4.46 5.71 11.30
CA THR A 282 5.21 4.94 10.29
C THR A 282 4.27 4.10 9.41
N GLY A 283 3.25 3.45 9.99
CA GLY A 283 2.29 2.66 9.24
C GLY A 283 1.49 3.46 8.21
N ILE A 284 0.99 4.64 8.60
CA ILE A 284 0.24 5.55 7.71
C ILE A 284 1.13 6.08 6.59
N GLY A 285 2.37 6.48 6.91
CA GLY A 285 3.32 6.94 5.90
C GLY A 285 3.62 5.88 4.84
N LEU A 286 3.72 4.61 5.25
CA LEU A 286 3.92 3.49 4.32
C LEU A 286 2.70 3.21 3.45
N GLU A 287 1.48 3.35 3.99
CA GLU A 287 0.23 3.27 3.23
C GLU A 287 0.15 4.35 2.14
N ILE A 288 0.40 5.62 2.49
CA ILE A 288 0.39 6.76 1.55
C ILE A 288 1.42 6.53 0.43
N ARG A 289 2.66 6.14 0.77
CA ARG A 289 3.70 5.86 -0.23
C ARG A 289 3.34 4.69 -1.14
N ALA A 290 2.76 3.62 -0.61
CA ALA A 290 2.33 2.48 -1.41
C ALA A 290 1.21 2.88 -2.39
N LEU A 291 0.26 3.73 -1.98
CA LEU A 291 -0.76 4.31 -2.86
C LEU A 291 -0.14 5.18 -3.97
N LYS A 292 0.73 6.12 -3.59
CA LYS A 292 1.44 7.01 -4.53
C LYS A 292 2.18 6.22 -5.59
N HIS A 293 3.02 5.28 -5.17
CA HIS A 293 3.80 4.46 -6.10
C HIS A 293 2.94 3.47 -6.88
N GLY A 294 1.81 2.99 -6.34
CA GLY A 294 0.83 2.20 -7.09
C GLY A 294 0.19 2.98 -8.25
N LEU A 295 -0.22 4.23 -8.01
CA LEU A 295 -0.77 5.11 -9.05
C LEU A 295 0.28 5.49 -10.10
N LEU A 296 1.49 5.84 -9.67
CA LEU A 296 2.60 6.13 -10.59
C LEU A 296 3.02 4.90 -11.39
N LEU A 297 2.95 3.70 -10.81
CA LEU A 297 3.15 2.44 -11.51
C LEU A 297 2.10 2.26 -12.60
N ASN A 298 0.81 2.37 -12.27
CA ASN A 298 -0.28 2.26 -13.24
C ASN A 298 -0.08 3.23 -14.41
N LYS A 299 0.16 4.52 -14.11
CA LYS A 299 0.40 5.56 -15.10
C LYS A 299 1.60 5.23 -16.00
N SER A 300 2.74 4.87 -15.42
CA SER A 300 3.95 4.57 -16.20
C SER A 300 3.85 3.30 -17.05
N ILE A 301 3.06 2.30 -16.63
CA ILE A 301 2.74 1.14 -17.47
C ILE A 301 1.92 1.58 -18.69
N CYS A 302 0.89 2.41 -18.48
CA CYS A 302 0.04 2.93 -19.57
C CYS A 302 0.79 3.84 -20.54
N GLU A 303 1.82 4.55 -20.07
CA GLU A 303 2.75 5.35 -20.88
C GLU A 303 3.84 4.51 -21.58
N TYR A 304 3.88 3.19 -21.34
CA TYR A 304 4.91 2.27 -21.83
C TYR A 304 6.35 2.64 -21.41
N ASP A 305 6.52 3.13 -20.17
CA ASP A 305 7.82 3.48 -19.58
C ASP A 305 8.26 2.41 -18.57
N ILE A 306 9.11 1.47 -19.02
CA ILE A 306 9.53 0.33 -18.20
C ILE A 306 10.39 0.76 -17.00
N GLN A 307 11.17 1.84 -17.14
CA GLN A 307 12.08 2.29 -16.09
C GLN A 307 11.29 2.89 -14.93
N LYS A 308 10.34 3.78 -15.22
CA LYS A 308 9.44 4.31 -14.20
C LYS A 308 8.55 3.22 -13.61
N SER A 309 8.05 2.31 -14.44
CA SER A 309 7.23 1.16 -13.98
C SER A 309 8.02 0.31 -12.98
N ALA A 310 9.22 -0.14 -13.32
CA ALA A 310 10.05 -0.96 -12.44
C ALA A 310 10.40 -0.24 -11.12
N THR A 311 10.73 1.05 -11.20
CA THR A 311 11.07 1.88 -10.04
C THR A 311 9.88 1.99 -9.08
N ASN A 312 8.70 2.37 -9.60
CA ASN A 312 7.50 2.52 -8.78
C ASN A 312 7.00 1.18 -8.22
N LEU A 313 7.08 0.09 -8.99
CA LEU A 313 6.79 -1.25 -8.48
C LEU A 313 7.72 -1.62 -7.32
N HIS A 314 9.01 -1.34 -7.43
CA HIS A 314 9.97 -1.61 -6.36
C HIS A 314 9.65 -0.81 -5.09
N LEU A 315 9.41 0.49 -5.23
CA LEU A 315 9.09 1.38 -4.11
C LEU A 315 7.77 1.01 -3.42
N ALA A 316 6.71 0.69 -4.19
CA ALA A 316 5.46 0.19 -3.63
C ALA A 316 5.65 -1.12 -2.85
N ARG A 317 6.49 -2.03 -3.36
CA ARG A 317 6.81 -3.30 -2.69
C ARG A 317 7.63 -3.10 -1.43
N ILE A 318 8.58 -2.16 -1.41
CA ILE A 318 9.33 -1.80 -0.20
C ILE A 318 8.35 -1.33 0.87
N ALA A 319 7.50 -0.36 0.54
CA ALA A 319 6.55 0.21 1.50
C ALA A 319 5.65 -0.88 2.13
N LEU A 320 5.08 -1.76 1.31
CA LEU A 320 4.26 -2.88 1.78
C LEU A 320 5.05 -3.91 2.60
N SER A 321 6.32 -4.16 2.27
CA SER A 321 7.15 -5.14 2.97
C SER A 321 7.62 -4.62 4.32
N GLU A 322 8.01 -3.36 4.39
CA GLU A 322 8.34 -2.66 5.64
C GLU A 322 7.14 -2.62 6.57
N TRP A 323 5.95 -2.32 6.04
CA TRP A 323 4.74 -2.32 6.84
C TRP A 323 4.44 -3.72 7.42
N LYS A 324 4.58 -4.78 6.61
CA LYS A 324 4.42 -6.17 7.07
C LYS A 324 5.42 -6.53 8.14
N LYS A 325 6.68 -6.12 7.96
CA LYS A 325 7.76 -6.33 8.92
C LYS A 325 7.41 -5.68 10.26
N ILE A 326 7.13 -4.37 10.23
CA ILE A 326 6.76 -3.60 11.43
C ILE A 326 5.59 -4.28 12.13
N SER A 327 4.50 -4.60 11.43
CA SER A 327 3.32 -5.23 12.02
C SER A 327 3.58 -6.62 12.60
N SER A 328 4.57 -7.35 12.09
CA SER A 328 4.92 -8.70 12.56
C SER A 328 5.86 -8.70 13.79
N GLU A 329 6.65 -7.66 13.96
CA GLU A 329 7.65 -7.52 15.05
C GLU A 329 7.06 -6.94 16.34
N GLN A 330 5.74 -6.78 16.41
CA GLN A 330 5.08 -6.11 17.53
C GLN A 330 4.96 -7.03 18.74
N GLU A 331 5.81 -6.79 19.74
CA GLU A 331 5.68 -7.41 21.06
C GLU A 331 4.85 -6.54 22.01
N TYR A 332 3.82 -7.12 22.63
CA TYR A 332 3.03 -6.49 23.68
C TYR A 332 3.46 -7.02 25.05
N ALA A 333 3.31 -6.19 26.08
CA ALA A 333 3.70 -6.50 27.44
C ALA A 333 3.08 -7.79 28.00
N ASP A 334 1.82 -8.05 27.63
CA ASP A 334 1.10 -9.25 28.02
C ASP A 334 1.55 -10.41 27.12
N LYS A 335 2.71 -10.99 27.45
CA LYS A 335 3.32 -12.15 26.76
C LYS A 335 2.42 -13.40 26.71
N THR A 336 1.30 -13.41 27.43
CA THR A 336 0.26 -14.44 27.38
C THR A 336 -0.68 -14.28 26.19
N TYR A 337 -0.57 -13.21 25.40
CA TYR A 337 -1.30 -13.09 24.16
C TYR A 337 -0.64 -13.95 23.08
N HIS A 338 -1.03 -15.22 23.03
CA HIS A 338 -1.10 -15.89 21.74
C HIS A 338 -2.08 -15.08 20.89
N ARG A 339 -1.57 -14.40 19.86
CA ARG A 339 -2.40 -13.84 18.79
C ARG A 339 -3.42 -14.92 18.46
N PRO A 340 -4.73 -14.70 18.71
CA PRO A 340 -5.70 -15.78 18.65
C PRO A 340 -5.53 -16.44 17.30
N GLU A 341 -5.23 -17.74 17.32
CA GLU A 341 -5.56 -18.55 16.17
C GLU A 341 -7.05 -18.29 15.93
N GLU A 342 -7.31 -17.66 14.78
CA GLU A 342 -8.58 -17.79 14.11
C GLU A 342 -9.79 -17.25 14.91
N THR A 343 -10.08 -15.96 14.77
CA THR A 343 -11.47 -15.67 14.41
C THR A 343 -11.55 -15.90 12.91
N SER A 344 -12.28 -16.94 12.54
CA SER A 344 -12.54 -17.31 11.15
C SER A 344 -13.36 -16.23 10.46
N TRP A 345 -12.75 -15.09 10.15
CA TRP A 345 -13.19 -14.28 9.02
C TRP A 345 -12.71 -15.02 7.77
N ARG A 346 -13.36 -16.16 7.50
CA ARG A 346 -13.27 -16.84 6.21
C ARG A 346 -13.94 -15.93 5.20
N LEU A 347 -13.20 -14.94 4.73
CA LEU A 347 -13.44 -14.36 3.44
C LEU A 347 -13.03 -15.42 2.41
N SER A 348 -13.91 -16.40 2.20
CA SER A 348 -13.96 -17.20 0.98
C SER A 348 -14.40 -16.29 -0.16
N ILE A 349 -13.57 -15.30 -0.49
CA ILE A 349 -13.91 -14.31 -1.51
C ILE A 349 -13.84 -14.92 -2.91
N PHE A 350 -13.05 -15.98 -3.16
CA PHE A 350 -13.23 -16.85 -4.33
C PHE A 350 -12.80 -18.28 -4.01
N GLY A 351 -13.74 -19.23 -4.15
CA GLY A 351 -13.40 -20.64 -4.28
C GLY A 351 -12.64 -20.85 -5.58
N SER A 352 -11.50 -21.52 -5.53
CA SER A 352 -10.90 -22.11 -6.71
C SER A 352 -11.93 -23.05 -7.34
N SER A 353 -12.53 -22.65 -8.46
CA SER A 353 -13.28 -23.56 -9.31
C SER A 353 -12.29 -24.52 -9.98
N THR A 354 -11.84 -25.50 -9.22
CA THR A 354 -11.35 -26.74 -9.82
C THR A 354 -12.58 -27.42 -10.41
N SER A 355 -12.68 -27.41 -11.73
CA SER A 355 -13.68 -28.16 -12.48
C SER A 355 -13.49 -29.65 -12.16
N SER A 356 -14.27 -30.16 -11.22
CA SER A 356 -14.49 -31.59 -11.07
C SER A 356 -15.54 -32.02 -12.09
N SER A 357 -15.16 -33.05 -12.83
CA SER A 357 -15.91 -33.78 -13.84
C SER A 357 -17.34 -34.13 -13.41
N ILE A 358 -18.30 -33.74 -14.26
CA ILE A 358 -19.67 -34.28 -14.28
C ILE A 358 -19.58 -35.74 -14.78
N PRO A 359 -20.08 -36.75 -14.04
CA PRO A 359 -20.37 -38.03 -14.65
C PRO A 359 -21.74 -37.99 -15.33
N ASN A 360 -21.73 -38.52 -16.54
CA ASN A 360 -22.82 -38.69 -17.48
C ASN A 360 -24.01 -39.44 -16.84
N ALA A 361 -25.17 -38.79 -16.75
CA ALA A 361 -26.44 -39.45 -16.42
C ALA A 361 -27.30 -39.52 -17.68
N GLY A 362 -27.17 -40.64 -18.40
CA GLY A 362 -28.15 -41.06 -19.39
C GLY A 362 -29.29 -41.81 -18.69
N SER A 363 -30.49 -41.25 -18.71
CA SER A 363 -31.72 -41.98 -18.37
C SER A 363 -32.59 -42.08 -19.61
N GLY A 364 -32.43 -43.21 -20.33
CA GLY A 364 -33.41 -43.72 -21.26
C GLY A 364 -34.36 -44.68 -20.53
N SER A 365 -35.65 -44.49 -20.76
CA SER A 365 -36.74 -45.34 -20.30
C SER A 365 -36.75 -46.67 -21.06
N GLY A 366 -37.07 -47.79 -20.39
CA GLY A 366 -37.40 -49.04 -21.07
C GLY A 366 -37.44 -50.27 -20.14
N ALA A 367 -38.65 -50.76 -19.88
CA ALA A 367 -38.95 -51.92 -19.04
C ALA A 367 -38.51 -53.27 -19.64
N GLY A 368 -38.31 -54.29 -18.80
CA GLY A 368 -38.24 -55.69 -19.25
C GLY A 368 -37.75 -56.66 -18.17
N ALA A 369 -38.58 -57.66 -17.86
CA ALA A 369 -38.45 -58.63 -16.78
C ALA A 369 -37.31 -59.66 -16.92
N GLY A 370 -36.96 -60.33 -15.82
CA GLY A 370 -36.20 -61.59 -15.87
C GLY A 370 -35.59 -62.03 -14.54
N ALA A 371 -36.26 -62.95 -13.85
CA ALA A 371 -35.73 -63.68 -12.69
C ALA A 371 -34.68 -64.73 -13.12
N GLY A 372 -33.66 -64.98 -12.29
CA GLY A 372 -32.69 -66.07 -12.55
C GLY A 372 -31.61 -66.23 -11.47
N ARG A 373 -31.66 -67.35 -10.77
CA ARG A 373 -30.78 -67.87 -9.69
C ARG A 373 -29.35 -68.26 -10.12
N GLY A 374 -28.43 -68.29 -9.15
CA GLY A 374 -27.20 -69.13 -9.09
C GLY A 374 -26.00 -68.37 -8.51
N MET A 375 -25.53 -68.57 -7.26
CA MET A 375 -24.63 -69.64 -6.76
C MET A 375 -23.43 -69.88 -7.72
N THR A 376 -22.14 -69.79 -7.37
CA THR A 376 -21.38 -70.23 -6.18
C THR A 376 -19.95 -69.64 -6.15
N GLY A 377 -19.38 -69.48 -4.95
CA GLY A 377 -17.95 -69.74 -4.64
C GLY A 377 -16.97 -68.56 -4.84
N GLY A 378 -16.08 -68.21 -3.91
CA GLY A 378 -15.70 -68.76 -2.61
C GLY A 378 -14.45 -68.04 -2.08
N THR A 379 -14.30 -68.09 -0.74
CA THR A 379 -13.06 -68.08 0.06
C THR A 379 -12.19 -66.81 0.13
N ASP A 380 -12.21 -66.20 1.32
CA ASP A 380 -11.08 -66.06 2.27
C ASP A 380 -10.86 -64.68 2.90
N GLU A 381 -11.02 -64.70 4.23
CA GLU A 381 -10.65 -63.69 5.21
C GLU A 381 -9.17 -63.32 5.13
N LYS A 382 -8.88 -62.02 5.18
CA LYS A 382 -7.71 -61.50 5.92
C LYS A 382 -7.91 -60.05 6.34
N SER A 383 -8.03 -59.89 7.65
CA SER A 383 -7.81 -58.69 8.44
C SER A 383 -6.82 -57.69 7.84
N LYS A 384 -7.27 -56.44 7.61
CA LYS A 384 -6.38 -55.28 7.47
C LYS A 384 -6.88 -54.14 8.34
N ALA A 385 -5.99 -53.76 9.25
CA ALA A 385 -6.11 -52.63 10.15
C ALA A 385 -6.47 -51.33 9.42
N ALA A 386 -7.32 -50.52 10.06
CA ALA A 386 -7.63 -49.18 9.64
C ALA A 386 -6.33 -48.33 9.55
N PRO A 387 -6.06 -47.64 8.43
CA PRO A 387 -4.99 -46.69 8.38
C PRO A 387 -5.42 -45.43 9.13
N THR A 388 -4.86 -45.21 10.31
CA THR A 388 -4.82 -43.90 10.96
C THR A 388 -4.00 -42.97 10.09
N SER A 389 -4.63 -42.33 9.11
CA SER A 389 -4.04 -41.22 8.37
C SER A 389 -3.97 -40.02 9.30
N SER A 390 -2.80 -39.78 9.88
CA SER A 390 -2.46 -38.51 10.50
C SER A 390 -2.61 -37.41 9.46
N VAL A 391 -3.71 -36.67 9.54
CA VAL A 391 -3.89 -35.43 8.77
C VAL A 391 -2.84 -34.46 9.27
N SER A 392 -1.75 -34.34 8.50
CA SER A 392 -0.78 -33.27 8.63
C SER A 392 -1.48 -31.98 8.25
N TRP A 393 -2.03 -31.27 9.23
CA TRP A 393 -2.47 -29.89 9.09
C TRP A 393 -1.22 -29.06 8.76
N LYS A 394 -1.00 -28.79 7.47
CA LYS A 394 -0.11 -27.70 7.07
C LYS A 394 -0.80 -26.43 7.57
N SER A 395 -0.34 -25.88 8.68
CA SER A 395 -0.77 -24.58 9.20
C SER A 395 -0.58 -23.55 8.09
N GLY A 396 -1.66 -23.20 7.39
CA GLY A 396 -1.64 -22.10 6.45
C GLY A 396 -1.26 -20.84 7.23
N LYS A 397 -0.25 -20.09 6.77
CA LYS A 397 0.08 -18.80 7.36
C LYS A 397 -1.16 -17.90 7.23
N VAL A 398 -1.89 -17.71 8.33
CA VAL A 398 -3.09 -16.87 8.37
C VAL A 398 -2.67 -15.42 8.12
N ASN A 399 -3.31 -14.78 7.15
CA ASN A 399 -2.98 -13.42 6.77
C ASN A 399 -3.66 -12.44 7.73
N LEU A 400 -2.88 -11.79 8.57
CA LEU A 400 -3.37 -10.94 9.66
C LEU A 400 -3.41 -9.44 9.30
N GLN A 401 -3.53 -9.14 8.01
CA GLN A 401 -3.49 -7.79 7.46
C GLN A 401 -4.90 -7.18 7.44
N PRO A 402 -5.05 -5.89 7.73
CA PRO A 402 -6.33 -5.21 7.59
C PRO A 402 -6.75 -5.18 6.11
N ASN A 403 -8.06 -5.14 5.85
CA ASN A 403 -8.60 -5.35 4.49
C ASN A 403 -8.08 -4.34 3.47
N HIS A 404 -7.97 -3.06 3.83
CA HIS A 404 -7.43 -2.03 2.93
C HIS A 404 -5.98 -2.30 2.48
N LEU A 405 -5.12 -2.84 3.35
CA LEU A 405 -3.73 -3.18 3.00
C LEU A 405 -3.61 -4.52 2.29
N LEU A 406 -4.51 -5.46 2.59
CA LEU A 406 -4.66 -6.68 1.81
C LEU A 406 -5.09 -6.34 0.37
N TRP A 407 -6.05 -5.43 0.23
CA TRP A 407 -6.49 -4.90 -1.06
C TRP A 407 -5.33 -4.22 -1.79
N LEU A 408 -4.60 -3.33 -1.12
CA LEU A 408 -3.46 -2.63 -1.71
C LEU A 408 -2.37 -3.61 -2.17
N SER A 409 -2.06 -4.62 -1.36
CA SER A 409 -1.13 -5.69 -1.76
C SER A 409 -1.60 -6.45 -3.00
N ARG A 410 -2.91 -6.72 -3.12
CA ARG A 410 -3.49 -7.39 -4.29
C ARG A 410 -3.45 -6.49 -5.53
N TRP A 411 -3.77 -5.21 -5.39
CA TRP A 411 -3.69 -4.27 -6.51
C TRP A 411 -2.26 -4.15 -7.03
N ILE A 412 -1.26 -3.97 -6.17
CA ILE A 412 0.15 -3.94 -6.58
C ILE A 412 0.61 -5.26 -7.23
N ALA A 413 0.11 -6.42 -6.77
CA ALA A 413 0.38 -7.70 -7.43
C ALA A 413 -0.28 -7.79 -8.82
N SER A 414 -1.48 -7.24 -8.97
CA SER A 414 -2.16 -7.15 -10.26
C SER A 414 -1.44 -6.20 -11.23
N GLU A 415 -0.95 -5.05 -10.74
CA GLU A 415 -0.12 -4.12 -11.52
C GLU A 415 1.19 -4.77 -11.96
N LYS A 416 1.85 -5.53 -11.08
CA LYS A 416 3.01 -6.34 -11.46
C LYS A 416 2.66 -7.27 -12.62
N SER A 417 1.52 -7.95 -12.56
CA SER A 417 1.09 -8.87 -13.61
C SER A 417 0.82 -8.16 -14.94
N LYS A 418 0.21 -6.96 -14.90
CA LYS A 418 0.02 -6.08 -16.07
C LYS A 418 1.36 -5.62 -16.64
N MET A 419 2.27 -5.13 -15.80
CA MET A 419 3.62 -4.75 -16.20
C MET A 419 4.35 -5.89 -16.90
N THR A 420 4.27 -7.11 -16.35
CA THR A 420 4.94 -8.28 -16.95
C THR A 420 4.42 -8.58 -18.35
N ILE A 421 3.11 -8.51 -18.59
CA ILE A 421 2.58 -8.80 -19.93
C ILE A 421 2.84 -7.65 -20.92
N TYR A 422 2.87 -6.39 -20.46
CA TYR A 422 3.14 -5.22 -21.31
C TYR A 422 4.59 -5.17 -21.77
N PHE A 423 5.51 -5.55 -20.91
CA PHE A 423 6.95 -5.49 -21.19
C PHE A 423 7.58 -6.88 -21.34
N MET A 424 6.79 -7.90 -21.71
CA MET A 424 7.21 -9.30 -21.68
C MET A 424 8.50 -9.54 -22.46
N ASP A 425 8.59 -9.04 -23.68
CA ASP A 425 9.77 -9.26 -24.54
C ASP A 425 11.03 -8.63 -23.94
N ILE A 426 10.91 -7.41 -23.40
CA ILE A 426 12.02 -6.70 -22.74
C ILE A 426 12.45 -7.45 -21.48
N LEU A 427 11.50 -7.92 -20.68
CA LEU A 427 11.78 -8.64 -19.44
C LEU A 427 12.41 -10.01 -19.71
N LEU A 428 11.94 -10.73 -20.74
CA LEU A 428 12.52 -12.01 -21.17
C LEU A 428 13.95 -11.85 -21.64
N GLU A 429 14.24 -10.84 -22.47
CA GLU A 429 15.61 -10.56 -22.92
C GLU A 429 16.54 -10.31 -21.72
N LYS A 430 16.08 -9.54 -20.72
CA LYS A 430 16.86 -9.26 -19.51
C LYS A 430 17.04 -10.50 -18.63
N GLU A 431 16.00 -11.30 -18.45
CA GLU A 431 16.07 -12.55 -17.66
C GLU A 431 17.04 -13.55 -18.30
N GLN A 432 16.98 -13.70 -19.63
CA GLN A 432 17.89 -14.57 -20.38
C GLN A 432 19.34 -14.07 -20.31
N ALA A 433 19.55 -12.75 -20.38
CA ALA A 433 20.88 -12.15 -20.28
C ALA A 433 21.56 -12.42 -18.92
N ILE A 434 20.79 -12.65 -17.85
CA ILE A 434 21.32 -13.02 -16.52
C ILE A 434 21.32 -14.54 -16.28
N GLY A 435 20.95 -15.35 -17.27
CA GLY A 435 20.93 -16.81 -17.20
C GLY A 435 19.69 -17.41 -16.50
N GLY A 436 18.60 -16.64 -16.38
CA GLY A 436 17.32 -17.11 -15.85
C GLY A 436 16.52 -17.98 -16.83
N ASP A 437 15.50 -18.68 -16.31
CA ASP A 437 14.52 -19.43 -17.12
C ASP A 437 13.32 -18.53 -17.41
N ASP A 438 12.77 -18.58 -18.63
CA ASP A 438 11.61 -17.79 -19.05
C ASP A 438 10.45 -17.90 -18.05
N ARG A 439 10.27 -19.09 -17.43
CA ARG A 439 9.19 -19.34 -16.47
C ARG A 439 9.33 -18.57 -15.16
N SER A 440 10.50 -18.04 -14.83
CA SER A 440 10.72 -17.29 -13.60
C SER A 440 9.90 -16.01 -13.56
N LEU A 441 9.69 -15.36 -14.72
CA LEU A 441 8.99 -14.07 -14.82
C LEU A 441 7.54 -14.15 -14.37
N TRP A 442 6.85 -15.25 -14.72
CA TRP A 442 5.47 -15.49 -14.34
C TRP A 442 5.31 -16.50 -13.20
N ALA A 443 6.40 -16.96 -12.59
CA ALA A 443 6.32 -17.77 -11.39
C ALA A 443 5.68 -16.97 -10.25
N ASN A 444 4.62 -17.51 -9.66
CA ASN A 444 3.86 -16.88 -8.58
C ASN A 444 3.24 -15.51 -8.97
N MET A 445 2.95 -15.28 -10.26
CA MET A 445 2.11 -14.16 -10.66
C MET A 445 0.65 -14.43 -10.30
N ASP A 446 -0.01 -13.41 -9.78
CA ASP A 446 -1.44 -13.43 -9.50
C ASP A 446 -2.03 -12.07 -9.92
N PRO A 447 -2.81 -12.02 -11.02
CA PRO A 447 -3.18 -13.14 -11.92
C PRO A 447 -2.08 -13.50 -12.94
N ASP A 448 -1.96 -14.80 -13.27
CA ASP A 448 -1.12 -15.26 -14.39
C ASP A 448 -1.79 -15.00 -15.76
N MET A 449 -1.64 -13.77 -16.25
CA MET A 449 -2.23 -13.33 -17.53
C MET A 449 -1.66 -14.09 -18.72
N HIS A 450 -0.36 -14.41 -18.72
CA HIS A 450 0.27 -15.20 -19.78
C HIS A 450 -0.31 -16.62 -19.84
N GLY A 451 -0.46 -17.27 -18.68
CA GLY A 451 -1.09 -18.59 -18.56
C GLY A 451 -2.55 -18.59 -19.03
N MET A 452 -3.32 -17.54 -18.72
CA MET A 452 -4.69 -17.37 -19.22
C MET A 452 -4.74 -17.32 -20.76
N ILE A 453 -3.89 -16.48 -21.38
CA ILE A 453 -3.78 -16.32 -22.84
C ILE A 453 -3.39 -17.65 -23.50
N ARG A 454 -2.35 -18.31 -22.98
CA ARG A 454 -1.87 -19.60 -23.50
C ARG A 454 -2.94 -20.69 -23.43
N THR A 455 -3.65 -20.77 -22.30
CA THR A 455 -4.70 -21.76 -22.08
C THR A 455 -5.89 -21.51 -23.00
N PHE A 456 -6.35 -20.26 -23.10
CA PHE A 456 -7.45 -19.89 -23.98
C PHE A 456 -7.10 -20.17 -25.45
N ARG A 457 -5.94 -19.69 -25.93
CA ARG A 457 -5.50 -19.91 -27.32
C ARG A 457 -5.51 -21.39 -27.69
N LYS A 458 -4.92 -22.24 -26.85
CA LYS A 458 -4.87 -23.69 -27.07
C LYS A 458 -6.26 -24.32 -27.09
N LYS A 459 -7.15 -23.91 -26.19
CA LYS A 459 -8.50 -24.47 -26.05
C LYS A 459 -9.43 -24.03 -27.18
N ALA A 460 -9.38 -22.75 -27.54
CA ALA A 460 -10.25 -22.14 -28.53
C ALA A 460 -9.75 -22.35 -29.97
N GLY A 461 -8.48 -22.75 -30.16
CA GLY A 461 -7.89 -22.88 -31.49
C GLY A 461 -7.55 -21.53 -32.13
N ALA A 462 -7.45 -20.47 -31.34
CA ALA A 462 -7.06 -19.15 -31.85
C ALA A 462 -5.65 -19.21 -32.47
N HIS A 463 -5.49 -18.55 -33.60
CA HIS A 463 -4.21 -18.48 -34.31
C HIS A 463 -3.18 -17.67 -33.52
N SER A 464 -3.56 -16.43 -33.17
CA SER A 464 -2.74 -15.50 -32.40
C SER A 464 -3.60 -14.66 -31.44
N ILE A 465 -2.99 -14.28 -30.32
CA ILE A 465 -3.51 -13.24 -29.41
C ILE A 465 -2.39 -12.21 -29.22
N SER A 466 -2.64 -10.96 -29.60
CA SER A 466 -1.62 -9.92 -29.62
C SER A 466 -2.13 -8.64 -28.98
N PHE A 467 -1.23 -7.87 -28.37
CA PHE A 467 -1.53 -6.56 -27.81
C PHE A 467 -0.94 -5.50 -28.74
N VAL A 468 -1.78 -4.58 -29.18
CA VAL A 468 -1.45 -3.47 -30.06
C VAL A 468 -1.40 -2.21 -29.22
N TYR A 469 -0.27 -1.52 -29.22
CA TYR A 469 -0.13 -0.21 -28.60
C TYR A 469 -0.36 0.88 -29.65
N GLU A 470 -1.28 1.80 -29.39
CA GLU A 470 -1.63 2.91 -30.28
C GLU A 470 -0.90 4.18 -29.85
N ILE A 471 0.09 4.57 -30.66
CA ILE A 471 0.92 5.73 -30.39
C ILE A 471 0.15 6.98 -30.82
N SER A 472 -0.41 7.68 -29.84
CA SER A 472 -1.13 8.94 -30.05
C SER A 472 -0.17 10.14 -30.10
N GLY A 473 -0.59 11.20 -30.80
CA GLY A 473 0.19 12.44 -30.92
C GLY A 473 0.46 13.06 -29.56
N GLY A 474 1.74 13.26 -29.23
CA GLY A 474 2.20 13.83 -27.96
C GLY A 474 2.89 12.84 -27.03
N MET A 475 2.70 11.53 -27.22
CA MET A 475 3.39 10.51 -26.44
C MET A 475 4.69 10.06 -27.08
N ARG A 476 5.71 9.90 -26.25
CA ARG A 476 6.98 9.30 -26.65
C ARG A 476 6.91 7.80 -26.46
N PHE A 477 7.21 7.05 -27.50
CA PHE A 477 7.24 5.59 -27.47
C PHE A 477 8.61 5.06 -27.88
N SER A 478 9.06 4.00 -27.21
CA SER A 478 10.25 3.25 -27.58
C SER A 478 9.93 1.78 -27.47
N THR A 479 10.34 0.99 -28.46
CA THR A 479 10.16 -0.48 -28.42
C THR A 479 10.90 -1.11 -27.24
N LEU A 480 11.93 -0.45 -26.73
CA LEU A 480 12.69 -0.87 -25.55
C LEU A 480 12.05 -0.39 -24.22
N GLY A 481 10.93 0.34 -24.27
CA GLY A 481 10.28 0.94 -23.11
C GLY A 481 11.10 2.07 -22.45
N LEU A 482 12.21 2.48 -23.07
CA LEU A 482 13.11 3.52 -22.57
C LEU A 482 12.83 4.83 -23.29
N VAL A 483 12.30 5.81 -22.55
CA VAL A 483 12.00 7.14 -23.06
C VAL A 483 12.94 8.16 -22.41
N SER A 484 13.98 8.58 -23.13
CA SER A 484 14.88 9.65 -22.67
C SER A 484 14.25 11.03 -22.87
N ALA A 485 14.23 11.85 -21.83
CA ALA A 485 13.69 13.22 -21.90
C ALA A 485 14.49 14.14 -22.86
N ASN A 486 15.79 13.92 -22.97
CA ASN A 486 16.71 14.82 -23.68
C ASN A 486 17.02 14.39 -25.13
N MET A 487 16.45 13.28 -25.60
CA MET A 487 16.70 12.82 -26.96
C MET A 487 15.62 13.37 -27.92
N PRO A 488 16.00 13.79 -29.14
CA PRO A 488 15.02 14.13 -30.17
C PRO A 488 14.13 12.91 -30.43
N TYR A 489 12.82 13.11 -30.34
CA TYR A 489 11.83 12.07 -30.56
C TYR A 489 11.12 12.31 -31.89
N GLU A 490 11.26 11.35 -32.80
CA GLU A 490 10.48 11.33 -34.03
C GLU A 490 9.31 10.35 -33.84
N PRO A 491 8.06 10.84 -33.88
CA PRO A 491 6.91 9.98 -33.70
C PRO A 491 6.83 8.96 -34.86
N PRO A 492 6.57 7.68 -34.58
CA PRO A 492 6.46 6.69 -35.63
C PRO A 492 5.23 6.95 -36.49
N THR A 493 5.37 6.70 -37.78
CA THR A 493 4.33 6.96 -38.79
C THR A 493 3.81 5.68 -39.44
N GLY A 494 2.56 5.72 -39.92
CA GLY A 494 1.93 4.63 -40.65
C GLY A 494 1.76 3.37 -39.80
N LEU A 495 2.26 2.23 -40.29
CA LEU A 495 2.18 0.95 -39.58
C LEU A 495 2.94 0.96 -38.25
N ASN A 496 3.99 1.78 -38.14
CA ASN A 496 4.81 1.86 -36.94
C ASN A 496 4.12 2.61 -35.79
N SER A 497 2.99 3.29 -36.05
CA SER A 497 2.17 3.93 -35.01
C SER A 497 1.36 2.91 -34.19
N PHE A 498 1.36 1.65 -34.60
CA PHE A 498 0.63 0.55 -33.96
C PHE A 498 1.56 -0.64 -33.68
N PRO A 499 2.61 -0.52 -32.84
CA PRO A 499 3.48 -1.64 -32.55
C PRO A 499 2.76 -2.75 -31.79
N CYS A 500 3.24 -3.98 -32.00
CA CYS A 500 2.87 -5.13 -31.17
C CYS A 500 3.77 -5.14 -29.94
N ILE A 501 3.18 -5.02 -28.74
CA ILE A 501 3.92 -5.02 -27.46
C ILE A 501 3.90 -6.38 -26.76
N TYR A 502 3.02 -7.27 -27.21
CA TYR A 502 2.93 -8.65 -26.75
C TYR A 502 2.27 -9.50 -27.84
N SER A 503 2.75 -10.72 -28.06
CA SER A 503 2.11 -11.69 -28.92
C SER A 503 2.24 -13.10 -28.37
N TYR A 504 1.17 -13.90 -28.55
CA TYR A 504 1.24 -15.34 -28.36
C TYR A 504 0.56 -16.08 -29.53
N PRO A 505 1.32 -16.84 -30.34
CA PRO A 505 2.76 -17.15 -30.22
C PRO A 505 3.68 -15.92 -30.30
N PRO A 506 4.97 -16.03 -29.91
CA PRO A 506 5.88 -14.89 -29.79
C PRO A 506 6.01 -14.08 -31.09
N ASP A 507 5.97 -14.75 -32.25
CA ASP A 507 6.00 -14.06 -33.54
C ASP A 507 4.69 -13.28 -33.78
N PRO A 508 4.75 -11.95 -33.95
CA PRO A 508 3.56 -11.15 -34.25
C PRO A 508 2.96 -11.53 -35.62
N PRO A 509 1.63 -11.54 -35.78
CA PRO A 509 0.95 -11.89 -37.02
C PRO A 509 1.03 -10.75 -38.06
N ARG A 510 2.23 -10.49 -38.59
CA ARG A 510 2.53 -9.31 -39.44
C ARG A 510 1.66 -9.22 -40.70
N ASP A 511 1.31 -10.36 -41.30
CA ASP A 511 0.46 -10.41 -42.50
C ASP A 511 -0.98 -9.92 -42.22
N HIS A 512 -1.42 -9.98 -40.96
CA HIS A 512 -2.73 -9.51 -40.53
C HIS A 512 -2.72 -8.04 -40.08
N TRP A 513 -1.55 -7.44 -39.90
CA TRP A 513 -1.41 -6.11 -39.28
C TRP A 513 -2.14 -4.98 -40.00
N PRO A 514 -2.08 -4.87 -41.35
CA PRO A 514 -2.83 -3.84 -42.07
C PRO A 514 -4.34 -3.93 -41.84
N ASN A 515 -4.87 -5.16 -41.77
CA ASN A 515 -6.29 -5.40 -41.51
C ASN A 515 -6.66 -5.04 -40.07
N ILE A 516 -5.83 -5.41 -39.09
CA ILE A 516 -6.03 -5.06 -37.68
C ILE A 516 -6.12 -3.53 -37.51
N ILE A 517 -5.16 -2.80 -38.08
CA ILE A 517 -5.14 -1.33 -38.03
C ILE A 517 -6.38 -0.76 -38.69
N SER A 518 -6.76 -1.27 -39.87
CA SER A 518 -7.97 -0.84 -40.57
C SER A 518 -9.24 -1.05 -39.73
N ILE A 519 -9.37 -2.20 -39.06
CA ILE A 519 -10.52 -2.49 -38.17
C ILE A 519 -10.52 -1.55 -36.96
N MET A 520 -9.36 -1.34 -36.32
CA MET A 520 -9.23 -0.45 -35.15
C MET A 520 -9.64 0.98 -35.51
N GLN A 521 -9.13 1.51 -36.63
CA GLN A 521 -9.46 2.85 -37.12
C GLN A 521 -10.93 2.96 -37.56
N GLY A 522 -11.49 1.92 -38.16
CA GLY A 522 -12.91 1.86 -38.52
C GLY A 522 -13.86 1.72 -37.33
N SER A 523 -13.36 1.26 -36.18
CA SER A 523 -14.17 0.90 -34.99
C SER A 523 -13.87 1.77 -33.78
N VAL A 524 -13.25 2.95 -33.97
CA VAL A 524 -12.83 3.85 -32.88
C VAL A 524 -13.97 4.15 -31.90
N ASN A 525 -15.19 4.38 -32.39
CA ASN A 525 -16.36 4.70 -31.56
C ASN A 525 -16.79 3.53 -30.64
N ILE A 526 -16.55 2.29 -31.06
CA ILE A 526 -16.90 1.09 -30.28
C ILE A 526 -15.79 0.82 -29.27
N LEU A 527 -14.53 0.90 -29.73
CA LEU A 527 -13.36 0.67 -28.90
C LEU A 527 -13.16 1.76 -27.83
N SER A 528 -13.53 3.02 -28.10
CA SER A 528 -13.48 4.10 -27.09
C SER A 528 -14.49 3.92 -25.96
N GLN A 529 -15.53 3.12 -26.18
CA GLN A 529 -16.49 2.71 -25.14
C GLN A 529 -16.08 1.42 -24.43
N TYR A 530 -14.84 0.95 -24.63
CA TYR A 530 -14.31 -0.30 -24.07
C TYR A 530 -15.15 -1.53 -24.44
N ARG A 531 -15.87 -1.48 -25.56
CA ARG A 531 -16.65 -2.59 -26.10
C ARG A 531 -15.82 -3.38 -27.10
N SER A 532 -16.08 -4.68 -27.15
CA SER A 532 -15.42 -5.61 -28.07
C SER A 532 -16.00 -5.49 -29.48
N GLN A 533 -15.12 -5.42 -30.48
CA GLN A 533 -15.45 -5.45 -31.90
C GLN A 533 -15.16 -6.84 -32.47
N TYR A 534 -16.09 -7.36 -33.27
CA TYR A 534 -15.90 -8.57 -34.08
C TYR A 534 -15.87 -8.21 -35.57
N PHE A 535 -14.99 -8.83 -36.34
CA PHE A 535 -14.90 -8.62 -37.79
C PHE A 535 -14.51 -9.91 -38.50
N TYR A 536 -15.26 -10.30 -39.53
CA TYR A 536 -14.92 -11.41 -40.41
C TYR A 536 -14.54 -10.90 -41.80
N ASP A 537 -13.28 -11.12 -42.19
CA ASP A 537 -12.79 -10.78 -43.52
C ASP A 537 -13.06 -11.94 -44.50
N ARG A 538 -14.06 -11.74 -45.36
CA ARG A 538 -14.46 -12.72 -46.38
C ARG A 538 -13.37 -12.98 -47.42
N LYS A 539 -12.46 -12.04 -47.67
CA LYS A 539 -11.44 -12.17 -48.73
C LYS A 539 -10.33 -13.14 -48.35
N ILE A 540 -9.90 -13.07 -47.09
CA ILE A 540 -8.84 -13.93 -46.54
C ILE A 540 -9.37 -15.06 -45.65
N GLY A 541 -10.68 -15.09 -45.39
CA GLY A 541 -11.32 -16.15 -44.60
C GLY A 541 -10.95 -16.13 -43.10
N CYS A 542 -10.55 -14.98 -42.58
CA CYS A 542 -10.08 -14.83 -41.19
C CYS A 542 -11.06 -14.02 -40.34
N THR A 543 -11.12 -14.33 -39.04
CA THR A 543 -11.95 -13.65 -38.06
C THR A 543 -11.10 -12.93 -37.01
N TYR A 544 -11.50 -11.72 -36.64
CA TYR A 544 -10.83 -10.86 -35.67
C TYR A 544 -11.79 -10.48 -34.55
N TYR A 545 -11.29 -10.50 -33.31
CA TYR A 545 -11.94 -9.91 -32.15
C TYR A 545 -11.00 -8.90 -31.52
N ILE A 546 -11.47 -7.68 -31.27
CA ILE A 546 -10.64 -6.57 -30.79
C ILE A 546 -11.32 -5.89 -29.61
N THR A 547 -10.59 -5.66 -28.52
CA THR A 547 -11.07 -4.91 -27.35
C THR A 547 -10.00 -3.94 -26.90
N ARG A 548 -10.36 -2.67 -26.69
CA ARG A 548 -9.48 -1.72 -26.01
C ARG A 548 -9.45 -2.03 -24.50
N ILE A 549 -8.25 -2.10 -23.93
CA ILE A 549 -8.03 -2.41 -22.52
C ILE A 549 -7.55 -1.21 -21.72
N ASP A 550 -6.70 -0.37 -22.29
CA ASP A 550 -6.32 0.95 -21.74
C ASP A 550 -6.45 1.98 -22.85
N LEU A 551 -6.30 3.26 -22.53
CA LEU A 551 -6.36 4.36 -23.50
C LEU A 551 -5.56 4.08 -24.79
N HIS A 552 -4.36 3.50 -24.64
CA HIS A 552 -3.43 3.24 -25.74
C HIS A 552 -3.25 1.76 -26.09
N VAL A 553 -3.97 0.83 -25.47
CA VAL A 553 -3.71 -0.62 -25.69
C VAL A 553 -4.97 -1.36 -26.07
N SER A 554 -4.88 -2.18 -27.11
CA SER A 554 -5.96 -3.08 -27.55
C SER A 554 -5.48 -4.52 -27.63
N ILE A 555 -6.33 -5.47 -27.23
CA ILE A 555 -6.13 -6.90 -27.43
C ILE A 555 -6.77 -7.31 -28.73
N VAL A 556 -6.10 -8.15 -29.50
CA VAL A 556 -6.58 -8.73 -30.76
C VAL A 556 -6.50 -10.25 -30.68
N ILE A 557 -7.60 -10.94 -30.99
CA ILE A 557 -7.64 -12.39 -31.19
C ILE A 557 -7.90 -12.66 -32.67
N ILE A 558 -7.09 -13.54 -33.27
CA ILE A 558 -7.17 -13.91 -34.68
C ILE A 558 -7.52 -15.39 -34.80
N TYR A 559 -8.46 -15.68 -35.68
CA TYR A 559 -8.85 -17.01 -36.11
C TYR A 559 -8.66 -17.13 -37.63
N LEU A 560 -8.08 -18.24 -38.10
CA LEU A 560 -7.86 -18.51 -39.54
C LEU A 560 -9.06 -19.18 -40.21
N ASP A 561 -10.18 -19.23 -39.50
CA ASP A 561 -11.42 -19.82 -39.93
C ASP A 561 -12.58 -18.82 -39.88
N LYS A 562 -13.63 -19.18 -40.62
CA LYS A 562 -14.85 -18.39 -40.73
C LYS A 562 -15.71 -18.62 -39.49
N HIS A 563 -15.84 -17.59 -38.67
CA HIS A 563 -16.92 -17.52 -37.70
C HIS A 563 -18.06 -16.70 -38.33
N PRO A 564 -19.21 -17.29 -38.66
CA PRO A 564 -20.33 -16.55 -39.27
C PRO A 564 -21.02 -15.59 -38.28
N GLN A 565 -20.81 -15.78 -36.98
CA GLN A 565 -21.33 -14.95 -35.90
C GLN A 565 -20.22 -14.76 -34.84
N PRO A 566 -20.31 -13.73 -33.97
CA PRO A 566 -19.39 -13.57 -32.87
C PRO A 566 -19.38 -14.81 -31.96
N ASP A 567 -18.19 -15.34 -31.67
CA ASP A 567 -18.03 -16.45 -30.74
C ASP A 567 -18.13 -15.93 -29.31
N VAL A 568 -19.07 -16.49 -28.55
CA VAL A 568 -19.35 -16.05 -27.17
C VAL A 568 -18.13 -16.31 -26.29
N GLY A 569 -17.43 -17.43 -26.49
CA GLY A 569 -16.24 -17.79 -25.70
C GLY A 569 -15.10 -16.78 -25.87
N ALA A 570 -14.85 -16.32 -27.09
CA ALA A 570 -13.86 -15.29 -27.39
C ALA A 570 -14.24 -13.93 -26.77
N MET A 571 -15.51 -13.54 -26.84
CA MET A 571 -15.99 -12.29 -26.27
C MET A 571 -15.91 -12.29 -24.73
N ASP A 572 -16.31 -13.39 -24.09
CA ASP A 572 -16.21 -13.58 -22.64
C ASP A 572 -14.75 -13.57 -22.18
N PHE A 573 -13.85 -14.22 -22.92
CA PHE A 573 -12.43 -14.21 -22.61
C PHE A 573 -11.82 -12.81 -22.75
N LEU A 574 -12.15 -12.06 -23.81
CA LEU A 574 -11.71 -10.67 -23.95
C LEU A 574 -12.19 -9.80 -22.78
N GLN A 575 -13.47 -9.94 -22.40
CA GLN A 575 -14.02 -9.20 -21.27
C GLN A 575 -13.32 -9.56 -19.96
N LEU A 576 -13.05 -10.84 -19.72
CA LEU A 576 -12.34 -11.33 -18.54
C LEU A 576 -10.91 -10.78 -18.48
N LEU A 577 -10.15 -10.91 -19.56
CA LEU A 577 -8.76 -10.46 -19.62
C LEU A 577 -8.67 -8.92 -19.51
N ALA A 578 -9.57 -8.20 -20.20
CA ALA A 578 -9.69 -6.76 -20.10
C ALA A 578 -10.03 -6.31 -18.67
N SER A 579 -10.92 -7.02 -17.98
CA SER A 579 -11.27 -6.77 -16.58
C SER A 579 -10.05 -6.89 -15.65
N LYS A 580 -9.22 -7.93 -15.84
CA LYS A 580 -7.97 -8.12 -15.07
C LYS A 580 -6.92 -7.05 -15.34
N LEU A 581 -6.78 -6.62 -16.59
CA LEU A 581 -5.82 -5.59 -17.01
C LEU A 581 -6.22 -4.17 -16.60
N ARG A 582 -7.52 -3.92 -16.48
CA ARG A 582 -8.10 -2.67 -15.94
C ARG A 582 -8.27 -2.69 -14.42
N HIS A 583 -7.94 -3.80 -13.77
CA HIS A 583 -8.11 -4.00 -12.33
C HIS A 583 -9.56 -3.84 -11.84
N THR A 584 -10.57 -3.97 -12.70
CA THR A 584 -11.96 -3.66 -12.34
C THR A 584 -12.48 -4.60 -11.25
N ASP A 585 -12.03 -5.85 -11.23
CA ASP A 585 -12.36 -6.82 -10.20
C ASP A 585 -11.69 -6.49 -8.86
N VAL A 586 -10.44 -6.05 -8.88
CA VAL A 586 -9.71 -5.58 -7.70
C VAL A 586 -10.35 -4.32 -7.12
N LEU A 587 -10.72 -3.36 -7.97
CA LEU A 587 -11.40 -2.12 -7.54
C LEU A 587 -12.81 -2.41 -7.01
N ALA A 588 -13.56 -3.32 -7.66
CA ALA A 588 -14.88 -3.73 -7.17
C ALA A 588 -14.81 -4.37 -5.77
N ALA A 589 -13.72 -5.09 -5.46
CA ALA A 589 -13.51 -5.69 -4.14
C ALA A 589 -13.37 -4.66 -2.99
N MET A 590 -13.14 -3.38 -3.29
CA MET A 590 -13.19 -2.31 -2.28
C MET A 590 -14.62 -2.04 -1.77
N ARG A 591 -15.61 -2.28 -2.63
CA ARG A 591 -17.03 -1.99 -2.37
C ARG A 591 -17.82 -3.23 -1.92
N LEU A 592 -17.29 -4.41 -2.23
CA LEU A 592 -17.90 -5.70 -1.93
C LEU A 592 -17.37 -6.21 -0.59
N ASP A 593 -18.21 -6.13 0.44
CA ASP A 593 -18.27 -7.07 1.59
C ASP A 593 -19.51 -6.79 2.46
#